data_AF-A0A4S2IQ12-F1
#
_entry.id   AF-A0A4S2IQ12-F1
#
_cell.length_a   1.000
_cell.length_b   1.000
_cell.length_c   1.000
_cell.angle_alpha   90.00
_cell.angle_beta   90.00
_cell.angle_gamma   90.00
#
_symmetry.space_group_name_H-M   'P 1'
#
loop_
_entity.id
_entity.type
_entity.pdbx_description
1 polymer ?
#
loop_
_entity_poly.entity_id
_entity_poly.type
_entity_poly.pdbx_seq_one_letter_code
_entity_poly.pdbx_strand_id
1 'polypeptide(L)'
;MAGIEREPAEVRIPKAALDAFAVALSVRTVAMRKWPNNGLEWMYPVGTWEEAHLEVALLPGGEEVWLRMSTDRSSVAVWTIEQWWAFSGELPGATPPPA
;
A
#
# COMPACT_ATOMS: atom_id res chain seq x y z
N MET A 1 3.60 22.57 -11.40
CA MET A 1 3.95 21.25 -11.94
C MET A 1 5.41 21.00 -11.62
N ALA A 2 5.70 20.45 -10.45
CA ALA A 2 7.02 19.93 -10.12
C ALA A 2 6.82 18.43 -9.98
N GLY A 3 7.11 17.70 -11.05
CA GLY A 3 7.19 16.24 -10.99
C GLY A 3 8.29 15.91 -10.01
N ILE A 4 7.91 15.33 -8.87
CA ILE A 4 8.89 14.71 -8.00
C ILE A 4 9.24 13.41 -8.72
N GLU A 5 10.21 13.47 -9.64
CA GLU A 5 10.90 12.27 -10.11
C GLU A 5 11.62 11.70 -8.89
N ARG A 6 10.91 10.86 -8.13
CA ARG A 6 11.50 10.06 -7.06
C ARG A 6 12.12 8.85 -7.71
N GLU A 7 13.41 8.62 -7.44
CA GLU A 7 14.02 7.33 -7.73
C GLU A 7 13.21 6.23 -7.01
N PRO A 8 12.83 5.13 -7.69
CA PRO A 8 12.10 4.05 -7.06
C PRO A 8 12.93 3.47 -5.92
N ALA A 9 12.45 3.61 -4.69
CA ALA A 9 13.12 3.04 -3.53
C ALA A 9 12.74 1.56 -3.36
N GLU A 10 13.72 0.71 -3.08
CA GLU A 10 13.44 -0.65 -2.62
C GLU A 10 12.91 -0.61 -1.18
N VAL A 11 11.60 -0.73 -1.02
CA VAL A 11 10.97 -0.82 0.30
C VAL A 11 10.93 -2.29 0.74
N ARG A 12 11.62 -2.62 1.83
CA ARG A 12 11.49 -3.93 2.47
C ARG A 12 10.22 -3.98 3.30
N ILE A 13 9.24 -4.75 2.85
CA ILE A 13 7.95 -4.94 3.54
C ILE A 13 8.04 -6.23 4.37
N PRO A 14 7.99 -6.14 5.72
CA PRO A 14 7.93 -7.34 6.56
C PRO A 14 6.67 -8.14 6.27
N LYS A 15 6.78 -9.47 6.26
CA LYS A 15 5.65 -10.38 6.00
C LYS A 15 4.44 -10.08 6.88
N ALA A 16 4.64 -9.81 8.17
CA ALA A 16 3.54 -9.51 9.10
C ALA A 16 2.74 -8.25 8.72
N ALA A 17 3.43 -7.18 8.28
CA ALA A 17 2.78 -5.95 7.84
C ALA A 17 2.00 -6.17 6.53
N LEU A 18 2.53 -7.00 5.64
CA LEU A 18 1.86 -7.38 4.40
C LEU A 18 0.63 -8.25 4.67
N ASP A 19 0.76 -9.28 5.50
CA ASP A 19 -0.34 -10.20 5.85
C ASP A 19 -1.49 -9.42 6.52
N ALA A 20 -1.18 -8.49 7.43
CA ALA A 20 -2.18 -7.62 8.06
C ALA A 20 -2.93 -6.75 7.03
N PHE A 21 -2.22 -6.24 6.01
CA PHE A 21 -2.83 -5.48 4.93
C PHE A 21 -3.70 -6.33 4.01
N ALA A 22 -3.24 -7.53 3.64
CA ALA A 22 -4.03 -8.49 2.88
C ALA A 22 -5.34 -8.85 3.60
N VAL A 23 -5.26 -9.14 4.90
CA VAL A 23 -6.44 -9.39 5.74
C VAL A 23 -7.39 -8.20 5.72
N ALA A 24 -6.89 -6.98 5.97
CA ALA A 24 -7.71 -5.77 5.96
C ALA A 24 -8.41 -5.52 4.61
N LEU A 25 -7.74 -5.80 3.48
CA LEU A 25 -8.36 -5.72 2.16
C LEU A 25 -9.46 -6.78 1.97
N SER A 26 -9.22 -8.02 2.39
CA SER A 26 -10.17 -9.13 2.23
C SER A 26 -11.52 -8.85 2.92
N VAL A 27 -11.49 -8.16 4.06
CA VAL A 27 -12.70 -7.76 4.81
C VAL A 27 -13.11 -6.30 4.60
N ARG A 28 -12.45 -5.58 3.68
CA ARG A 28 -12.72 -4.17 3.31
C ARG A 28 -12.63 -3.18 4.50
N THR A 29 -11.71 -3.41 5.44
CA THR A 29 -11.51 -2.55 6.62
C THR A 29 -10.14 -1.87 6.58
N VAL A 30 -9.95 -0.95 5.63
CA VAL A 30 -8.78 -0.07 5.59
C VAL A 30 -9.10 1.30 6.17
N ALA A 31 -8.17 1.89 6.89
CA ALA A 31 -8.21 3.27 7.33
C ALA A 31 -7.57 4.17 6.28
N MET A 32 -8.13 5.36 6.07
CA MET A 32 -7.63 6.33 5.10
C MET A 32 -7.08 7.56 5.82
N ARG A 33 -5.92 8.06 5.37
CA ARG A 33 -5.33 9.29 5.92
C ARG A 33 -4.67 10.10 4.82
N LYS A 34 -5.01 11.38 4.77
CA LYS A 34 -4.32 12.37 3.93
C LYS A 34 -3.15 12.96 4.70
N TRP A 35 -2.00 13.03 4.05
CA TRP A 35 -0.81 13.63 4.62
C TRP A 35 -0.54 15.02 4.02
N PRO A 36 -0.10 16.02 4.82
CA PRO A 36 0.01 17.41 4.36
C PRO A 36 1.05 17.63 3.25
N ASN A 37 2.01 16.73 3.13
CA ASN A 37 3.20 16.89 2.29
C ASN A 37 3.00 16.49 0.82
N ASN A 38 2.03 15.63 0.51
CA ASN A 38 1.76 15.20 -0.87
C ASN A 38 0.28 15.27 -1.26
N GLY A 39 -0.63 15.52 -0.32
CA GLY A 39 -2.08 15.57 -0.59
C GLY A 39 -2.69 14.22 -1.00
N LEU A 40 -1.89 13.15 -1.04
CA LEU A 40 -2.34 11.81 -1.38
C LEU A 40 -3.07 11.18 -0.20
N GLU A 41 -4.08 10.39 -0.52
CA GLU A 41 -4.79 9.56 0.45
C GLU A 41 -4.11 8.20 0.55
N TRP A 42 -3.65 7.86 1.75
CA TRP A 42 -2.97 6.61 2.04
C TRP A 42 -3.91 5.70 2.82
N MET A 43 -3.98 4.44 2.39
CA MET A 43 -4.71 3.35 3.02
C MET A 43 -3.76 2.52 3.88
N TYR A 44 -4.24 2.06 5.03
CA TYR A 44 -3.52 1.14 5.92
C TYR A 44 -4.51 0.25 6.68
N PRO A 45 -4.07 -0.87 7.29
CA PRO A 45 -4.96 -1.76 8.04
C PRO A 45 -5.57 -1.01 9.24
N VAL A 46 -6.89 -1.14 9.45
CA VAL A 46 -7.53 -0.56 10.65
C VAL A 46 -6.94 -1.21 11.90
N GLY A 47 -6.65 -0.40 12.92
CA GLY A 47 -6.17 -0.86 14.23
C GLY A 47 -4.66 -1.00 14.35
N THR A 48 -3.88 -0.87 13.27
CA THR A 48 -2.42 -1.03 13.31
C THR A 48 -1.66 0.29 13.49
N TRP A 49 -2.33 1.38 13.86
CA TRP A 49 -1.73 2.73 13.88
C TRP A 49 -0.48 2.81 14.76
N GLU A 50 -0.51 2.16 15.93
CA GLU A 50 0.60 2.11 16.89
C GLU A 50 1.66 1.05 16.53
N GLU A 51 1.45 0.30 15.46
CA GLU A 51 2.32 -0.79 15.00
C GLU A 51 3.01 -0.44 13.68
N ALA A 52 4.10 -1.14 13.35
CA ALA A 52 4.70 -1.06 12.03
C ALA A 52 3.73 -1.67 10.98
N HIS A 53 3.29 -0.86 10.02
CA HIS A 53 2.29 -1.27 9.03
C HIS A 53 2.64 -0.75 7.64
N LEU A 54 2.07 -1.41 6.63
CA LEU A 54 2.13 -1.00 5.24
C LEU A 54 1.12 0.11 4.99
N GLU A 55 1.56 1.18 4.34
CA GLU A 55 0.70 2.24 3.81
C GLU A 55 0.72 2.18 2.27
N VAL A 56 -0.45 2.23 1.65
CA VAL A 56 -0.63 2.14 0.19
C VAL A 56 -1.46 3.32 -0.32
N ALA A 57 -1.01 4.01 -1.36
CA ALA A 57 -1.77 5.06 -2.03
C ALA A 57 -1.94 4.72 -3.52
N LEU A 58 -3.17 4.85 -4.02
CA LEU A 58 -3.45 4.80 -5.46
C LEU A 58 -3.32 6.22 -6.01
N LEU A 59 -2.46 6.43 -7.01
CA LEU A 59 -2.32 7.76 -7.58
C LEU A 59 -3.57 8.18 -8.37
N PRO A 60 -3.89 9.48 -8.38
CA PRO A 60 -4.86 10.04 -9.31
C PRO A 60 -4.47 9.68 -10.75
N GLY A 61 -5.36 9.01 -11.48
CA GLY A 61 -5.09 8.44 -12.80
C GLY A 61 -5.09 6.91 -12.82
N GLY A 62 -4.86 6.27 -11.66
CA GLY A 62 -5.01 4.82 -11.50
C GLY A 62 -3.91 3.96 -12.13
N GLU A 63 -2.85 4.59 -12.64
CA GLU A 63 -1.74 3.89 -13.32
C GLU A 63 -0.65 3.42 -12.35
N GLU A 64 -0.56 4.05 -11.16
CA GLU A 64 0.48 3.78 -10.18
C GLU A 64 -0.07 3.52 -8.79
N VAL A 65 0.60 2.61 -8.09
CA VAL A 65 0.39 2.33 -6.67
C VAL A 65 1.69 2.61 -5.92
N TRP A 66 1.58 3.46 -4.90
CA TRP A 66 2.69 3.84 -4.05
C TRP A 66 2.63 3.07 -2.74
N LEU A 67 3.76 2.50 -2.32
CA LEU A 67 3.89 1.70 -1.11
C LEU A 67 4.99 2.25 -0.22
N ARG A 68 4.75 2.26 1.09
CA ARG A 68 5.77 2.61 2.10
C ARG A 68 5.47 1.98 3.45
N MET A 69 6.48 1.93 4.31
CA MET A 69 6.30 1.52 5.71
C MET A 69 5.94 2.71 6.59
N SER A 70 5.10 2.51 7.61
CA SER A 70 4.79 3.55 8.60
C SER A 70 6.02 3.99 9.40
N THR A 71 7.01 3.11 9.53
CA THR A 71 8.30 3.34 10.22
C THR A 71 9.30 4.13 9.38
N ASP A 72 9.11 4.18 8.06
CA ASP A 72 9.90 4.99 7.13
C ASP A 72 9.01 5.50 5.99
N ARG A 73 8.39 6.66 6.25
CA ARG A 73 7.50 7.31 5.27
C ARG A 73 8.25 8.09 4.18
N SER A 74 9.57 8.15 4.26
CA SER A 74 10.42 8.86 3.29
C SER A 74 10.78 7.99 2.09
N SER A 75 10.94 6.68 2.30
CA SER A 75 11.16 5.68 1.26
C SER A 75 9.83 5.20 0.67
N VAL A 76 9.62 5.44 -0.62
CA VAL A 76 8.40 5.05 -1.33
C VAL A 76 8.77 4.16 -2.52
N ALA A 77 8.20 2.96 -2.55
CA ALA A 77 8.21 2.12 -3.73
C ALA A 77 7.04 2.54 -4.64
N VAL A 78 7.32 2.67 -5.93
CA VAL A 78 6.30 2.97 -6.96
C VAL A 78 6.16 1.75 -7.84
N TRP A 79 4.96 1.19 -7.89
CA TRP A 79 4.62 0.08 -8.75
C TRP A 79 3.61 0.54 -9.81
N THR A 80 3.70 -0.03 -11.01
CA THR A 80 2.61 0.09 -11.97
C THR A 80 1.38 -0.64 -11.43
N ILE A 81 0.20 -0.25 -11.91
CA ILE A 81 -1.04 -0.94 -11.54
C ILE A 81 -1.02 -2.43 -11.93
N GLU A 82 -0.28 -2.80 -12.99
CA GLU A 82 -0.14 -4.21 -13.40
C GLU A 82 0.75 -5.00 -12.44
N GLN A 83 1.87 -4.41 -12.00
CA GLN A 83 2.72 -5.00 -10.96
C GLN A 83 1.94 -5.18 -9.66
N TRP A 84 1.15 -4.17 -9.29
CA TRP A 84 0.26 -4.25 -8.15
C TRP A 84 -0.78 -5.36 -8.30
N TRP A 85 -1.43 -5.49 -9.45
CA TRP A 85 -2.42 -6.55 -9.68
C TRP A 85 -1.80 -7.94 -9.63
N ALA A 86 -0.67 -8.15 -10.31
CA ALA A 86 0.06 -9.40 -10.27
C ALA A 86 0.38 -9.82 -8.83
N PHE A 87 0.92 -8.89 -8.05
CA PHE A 87 1.21 -9.12 -6.63
C PHE A 87 -0.05 -9.38 -5.79
N SER A 88 -1.08 -8.56 -5.96
CA SER A 88 -2.32 -8.66 -5.18
C SER A 88 -3.04 -10.00 -5.41
N GLY A 89 -2.90 -10.59 -6.61
CA GLY A 89 -3.41 -11.92 -6.92
C GLY A 89 -2.72 -13.05 -6.17
N GLU A 90 -1.52 -12.83 -5.65
CA GLU A 90 -0.75 -13.80 -4.85
C GLU A 90 -1.04 -13.68 -3.34
N LEU A 91 -1.77 -12.65 -2.91
CA LEU A 91 -2.03 -12.43 -1.49
C LEU A 91 -2.98 -13.50 -0.92
N PRO A 92 -2.75 -13.95 0.33
CA PRO A 92 -3.66 -14.89 1.00
C PRO A 92 -5.10 -14.34 1.04
N GLY A 93 -6.06 -15.11 0.53
CA GLY A 93 -7.47 -14.71 0.46
C GLY A 93 -7.88 -13.97 -0.83
N ALA A 94 -6.96 -13.74 -1.77
CA ALA A 94 -7.28 -13.19 -3.09
C ALA A 94 -8.02 -14.19 -4.00
N THR A 95 -7.84 -15.49 -3.78
CA THR A 95 -8.59 -16.55 -4.46
C THR A 95 -9.91 -16.80 -3.71
N PRO A 96 -11.09 -16.73 -4.38
CA PRO A 96 -12.34 -17.16 -3.78
C PRO A 96 -12.23 -18.63 -3.32
N PRO A 97 -12.87 -19.03 -2.21
CA PRO A 97 -12.98 -20.44 -1.89
C PRO A 97 -13.64 -21.17 -3.09
N PRO A 98 -13.17 -22.37 -3.47
CA PRO A 98 -13.82 -23.14 -4.51
C PRO A 98 -15.30 -23.33 -4.15
N ALA A 99 -16.17 -23.09 -5.14
CA ALA A 99 -17.61 -23.26 -5.04
C ALA A 99 -18.01 -24.71 -4.72
#